data_AF-A0A941MUU2-F1
#
_entry.id   AF-A0A941MUU2-F1
#
_cell.length_a   1.000
_cell.length_b   1.000
_cell.length_c   1.000
_cell.angle_alpha   90.00
_cell.angle_beta   90.00
_cell.angle_gamma   90.00
#
_symmetry.space_group_name_H-M   'P 1'
#
loop_
_entity.id
_entity.type
_entity.pdbx_description
1 polymer ?
#
loop_
_entity_poly.entity_id
_entity_poly.type
_entity_poly.pdbx_seq_one_letter_code
_entity_poly.pdbx_strand_id
1 'polypeptide(L)'
;EFGPKLWKIEEFDKVVRWGDKGKIYRDPKTGLWWSKDVSGHGGSAWKLFEDNGKGLRWVSDADKFGNYIPNKHKGAVRPIYSMEQPVIMITSAEEFIRLRLSDDLAEYSRSASEPAAENVWRTIIADHPEMWIWVAHNKTIPDSVIRQLFQLNDGAVNSTLARKRKTPPDVLAGLAKSDDPAIRLGVAKNAKTPGQILAALANDDWSEVRIAVAQRLLGAPRGGGAQ
;
A
#
# COMPACT_ATOMS: atom_id res chain seq x y z
N GLU A 1 28.60 -22.91 -9.18
CA GLU A 1 28.02 -23.43 -7.93
C GLU A 1 26.68 -24.09 -8.24
N PHE A 2 26.58 -25.41 -8.20
CA PHE A 2 25.34 -26.16 -8.47
C PHE A 2 24.79 -26.76 -7.19
N GLY A 3 24.56 -25.92 -6.17
CA GLY A 3 23.86 -26.31 -4.95
C GLY A 3 22.33 -26.14 -5.08
N PRO A 4 21.52 -26.86 -4.30
CA PRO A 4 20.07 -26.68 -4.29
C PRO A 4 19.70 -25.24 -3.85
N LYS A 5 18.82 -24.58 -4.62
CA LYS A 5 18.36 -23.21 -4.35
C LYS A 5 17.38 -23.20 -3.19
N LEU A 6 17.58 -22.31 -2.21
CA LEU A 6 16.62 -22.07 -1.14
C LEU A 6 15.29 -21.59 -1.72
N TRP A 7 14.19 -22.16 -1.24
CA TRP A 7 12.85 -21.79 -1.67
C TRP A 7 12.42 -20.49 -1.01
N LYS A 8 11.77 -19.66 -1.81
CA LYS A 8 11.28 -18.34 -1.43
C LYS A 8 9.88 -18.17 -2.01
N ILE A 9 9.04 -17.49 -1.25
CA ILE A 9 7.75 -17.02 -1.75
C ILE A 9 8.02 -15.79 -2.60
N GLU A 10 8.19 -16.00 -3.90
CA GLU A 10 8.37 -14.93 -4.90
C GLU A 10 7.05 -14.63 -5.63
N GLU A 11 6.12 -15.60 -5.66
CA GLU A 11 4.79 -15.50 -6.30
C GLU A 11 3.70 -15.81 -5.27
N PHE A 12 2.78 -14.87 -5.02
CA PHE A 12 1.63 -15.04 -4.14
C PHE A 12 0.48 -14.14 -4.59
N ASP A 13 -0.77 -14.55 -4.40
CA ASP A 13 -1.95 -13.75 -4.75
C ASP A 13 -2.66 -13.14 -3.54
N LYS A 14 -2.43 -13.66 -2.33
CA LYS A 14 -2.93 -13.09 -1.08
C LYS A 14 -1.83 -13.06 -0.02
N VAL A 15 -1.83 -12.03 0.82
CA VAL A 15 -0.97 -11.97 2.01
C VAL A 15 -1.74 -11.38 3.18
N VAL A 16 -1.64 -12.04 4.34
CA VAL A 16 -2.33 -11.65 5.57
C VAL A 16 -1.33 -11.59 6.73
N ARG A 17 -1.55 -10.70 7.69
CA ARG A 17 -0.79 -10.67 8.94
C ARG A 17 -1.32 -11.75 9.88
N TRP A 18 -0.46 -12.68 10.29
CA TRP A 18 -0.77 -13.74 11.25
C TRP A 18 -0.28 -13.34 12.64
N GLY A 19 -1.11 -12.58 13.37
CA GLY A 19 -0.80 -12.16 14.76
C GLY A 19 0.64 -11.67 14.94
N ASP A 20 1.31 -12.19 15.97
CA ASP A 20 2.73 -11.92 16.25
C ASP A 20 3.70 -12.82 15.45
N LYS A 21 3.18 -13.80 14.71
CA LYS A 21 3.97 -14.78 13.95
C LYS A 21 4.39 -14.26 12.58
N GLY A 22 3.97 -13.05 12.20
CA GLY A 22 4.40 -12.36 10.99
C GLY A 22 3.36 -12.42 9.87
N LYS A 23 3.79 -12.79 8.66
CA LYS A 23 2.94 -12.82 7.46
C LYS A 23 2.67 -14.26 7.01
N ILE A 24 1.53 -14.46 6.37
CA ILE A 24 1.19 -15.67 5.64
C ILE A 24 0.77 -15.33 4.21
N TYR A 25 1.20 -16.12 3.24
CA TYR A 25 1.10 -15.82 1.82
C TYR A 25 0.37 -16.97 1.11
N ARG A 26 -0.60 -16.68 0.26
CA ARG A 26 -1.29 -17.70 -0.54
C ARG A 26 -0.58 -17.87 -1.88
N ASP A 27 -0.18 -19.09 -2.16
CA ASP A 27 0.32 -19.51 -3.46
C ASP A 27 -0.87 -19.66 -4.43
N PRO A 28 -0.94 -18.89 -5.53
CA PRO A 28 -2.04 -18.96 -6.49
C PRO A 28 -2.10 -20.31 -7.22
N LYS A 29 -0.97 -21.00 -7.39
CA LYS A 29 -0.88 -22.25 -8.16
C LYS A 29 -1.51 -23.40 -7.39
N THR A 30 -1.26 -23.45 -6.08
CA THR A 30 -1.72 -24.55 -5.21
C THR A 30 -2.93 -24.18 -4.36
N GLY A 31 -3.21 -22.88 -4.19
CA GLY A 31 -4.19 -22.37 -3.24
C GLY A 31 -3.76 -22.47 -1.77
N LEU A 32 -2.58 -23.01 -1.49
CA LEU A 32 -2.05 -23.19 -0.14
C LEU A 32 -1.47 -21.90 0.41
N TRP A 33 -1.62 -21.73 1.71
CA TRP A 33 -1.10 -20.62 2.46
C TRP A 33 0.19 -21.00 3.17
N TRP A 34 1.24 -20.20 2.98
CA TRP A 34 2.60 -20.47 3.44
C TRP A 34 3.03 -19.41 4.46
N SER A 35 3.41 -19.86 5.65
CA SER A 35 3.96 -19.01 6.71
C SER A 35 5.34 -19.49 7.10
N LYS A 36 6.25 -18.55 7.39
CA LYS A 36 7.58 -18.89 7.88
C LYS A 36 7.47 -19.60 9.22
N ASP A 37 8.14 -20.74 9.35
CA ASP A 37 8.20 -21.44 10.63
C ASP A 37 9.16 -20.72 11.58
N VAL A 38 8.59 -20.06 12.58
CA VAL A 38 9.35 -19.36 13.63
C VAL A 38 9.62 -20.22 14.85
N SER A 39 9.04 -21.42 14.92
CA SER A 39 9.19 -22.31 16.08
C SER A 39 10.50 -23.09 16.08
N GLY A 40 11.15 -23.23 14.92
CA GLY A 40 12.46 -23.89 14.79
C GLY A 40 12.47 -25.40 15.10
N HIS A 41 11.34 -26.01 15.45
CA HIS A 41 11.27 -27.42 15.80
C HIS A 41 11.10 -28.31 14.56
N GLY A 42 11.93 -29.35 14.44
CA GLY A 42 11.77 -30.41 13.44
C GLY A 42 12.09 -30.02 11.99
N GLY A 43 13.11 -29.17 11.79
CA GLY A 43 13.75 -28.93 10.48
C GLY A 43 12.94 -28.16 9.43
N SER A 44 11.72 -27.71 9.77
CA SER A 44 10.86 -26.96 8.87
C SER A 44 11.23 -25.49 8.82
N ALA A 45 11.29 -24.94 7.61
CA ALA A 45 11.40 -23.50 7.38
C ALA A 45 10.03 -22.86 7.11
N TRP A 46 9.05 -23.66 6.71
CA TRP A 46 7.73 -23.21 6.31
C TRP A 46 6.61 -24.10 6.86
N LYS A 47 5.45 -23.50 7.05
CA LYS A 47 4.19 -24.16 7.40
C LYS A 47 3.13 -23.85 6.36
N LEU A 48 2.45 -24.89 5.92
CA LEU A 48 1.43 -24.83 4.88
C LEU A 48 0.04 -25.01 5.50
N PHE A 49 -0.91 -24.25 4.98
CA PHE A 49 -2.28 -24.25 5.43
C PHE A 49 -3.25 -24.21 4.24
N GLU A 50 -4.43 -24.79 4.42
CA GLU A 50 -5.53 -24.73 3.48
C GLU A 50 -6.66 -23.90 4.10
N ASP A 51 -7.34 -23.11 3.28
CA ASP A 51 -8.53 -22.38 3.69
C ASP A 51 -9.77 -23.28 3.60
N ASN A 52 -10.46 -23.47 4.72
CA ASN A 52 -11.69 -24.28 4.78
C ASN A 52 -12.96 -23.42 4.85
N GLY A 53 -12.87 -22.13 4.54
CA GLY A 53 -13.97 -21.17 4.62
C GLY A 53 -14.29 -20.68 6.04
N LYS A 54 -13.78 -21.34 7.08
CA LYS A 54 -13.86 -20.91 8.49
C LYS A 54 -12.50 -20.50 9.05
N GLY A 55 -11.43 -20.66 8.28
CA GLY A 55 -10.07 -20.33 8.65
C GLY A 55 -9.03 -21.24 8.02
N LEU A 56 -7.78 -21.03 8.42
CA LEU A 56 -6.63 -21.76 7.89
C LEU A 56 -6.34 -23.03 8.70
N ARG A 57 -6.48 -24.18 8.05
CA ARG A 57 -6.16 -25.50 8.60
C ARG A 57 -4.74 -25.88 8.20
N TRP A 58 -3.92 -26.29 9.16
CA TRP A 58 -2.58 -26.79 8.86
C TRP A 58 -2.64 -28.08 8.02
N VAL A 59 -1.83 -28.15 6.97
CA VAL A 59 -1.76 -29.27 6.03
C VAL A 59 -0.42 -29.99 6.12
N SER A 60 0.67 -29.22 6.08
CA SER A 60 2.02 -29.77 6.03
C SER A 60 3.05 -28.78 6.54
N ASP A 61 4.26 -29.27 6.83
CA ASP A 61 5.45 -28.46 7.01
C ASP A 61 6.37 -28.65 5.79
N ALA A 62 7.18 -27.64 5.46
CA ALA A 62 8.17 -27.74 4.39
C ALA A 62 9.55 -27.27 4.84
N ASP A 63 10.59 -27.84 4.24
CA ASP A 63 11.97 -27.49 4.49
C ASP A 63 12.36 -26.15 3.83
N LYS A 64 13.61 -25.73 4.00
CA LYS A 64 14.14 -24.48 3.41
C LYS A 64 14.22 -24.47 1.88
N PHE A 65 13.99 -25.61 1.24
CA PHE A 65 13.98 -25.81 -0.21
C PHE A 65 12.54 -25.99 -0.75
N GLY A 66 11.53 -25.87 0.11
CA GLY A 66 10.11 -25.96 -0.27
C GLY A 66 9.63 -27.41 -0.39
N ASN A 67 10.46 -28.40 -0.06
CA ASN A 67 10.06 -29.80 -0.09
C ASN A 67 9.19 -30.09 1.12
N TYR A 68 8.08 -30.79 0.89
CA TYR A 68 7.16 -31.17 1.96
C TYR A 68 7.83 -32.20 2.85
N ILE A 69 7.62 -32.07 4.16
CA ILE A 69 8.15 -32.99 5.17
C ILE A 69 7.00 -33.92 5.57
N PRO A 70 6.91 -35.13 4.98
CA PRO A 70 5.88 -36.10 5.35
C PRO A 70 6.07 -36.62 6.78
N ASN A 71 4.97 -37.06 7.41
CA ASN A 71 4.95 -37.75 8.72
C ASN A 71 5.35 -36.94 9.96
N LYS A 72 5.35 -35.61 9.89
CA LYS A 72 5.51 -34.79 11.10
C LYS A 72 4.19 -34.68 11.86
N HIS A 73 4.09 -35.36 13.00
CA HIS A 73 2.95 -35.23 13.90
C HIS A 73 2.90 -33.83 14.54
N LYS A 74 1.77 -33.13 14.38
CA LYS A 74 1.43 -31.94 15.16
C LYS A 74 0.30 -32.33 16.12
N GLY A 75 0.53 -32.20 17.43
CA GLY A 75 -0.47 -32.46 18.46
C GLY A 75 -1.77 -31.69 18.21
N ALA A 76 -2.90 -32.25 18.68
CA ALA A 76 -4.27 -31.82 18.42
C ALA A 76 -4.42 -30.29 18.25
N VAL A 77 -4.56 -29.86 16.99
CA VAL A 77 -4.80 -28.46 16.67
C VAL A 77 -6.27 -28.18 16.98
N ARG A 78 -6.53 -27.49 18.10
CA ARG A 78 -7.87 -26.93 18.36
C ARG A 78 -8.27 -26.05 17.18
N PRO A 79 -9.54 -26.07 16.72
CA PRO A 79 -10.02 -25.09 15.75
C PRO A 79 -9.80 -23.71 16.37
N ILE A 80 -8.89 -22.93 15.81
CA ILE A 80 -8.61 -21.58 16.31
C ILE A 80 -9.75 -20.71 15.81
N TYR A 81 -10.71 -20.47 16.70
CA TYR A 81 -11.87 -19.60 16.49
C TYR A 81 -11.46 -18.20 16.02
N SER A 82 -12.28 -17.68 15.10
CA SER A 82 -12.56 -16.24 14.88
C SER A 82 -11.34 -15.35 14.59
N MET A 83 -10.82 -15.40 13.36
CA MET A 83 -10.05 -14.27 12.83
C MET A 83 -10.94 -13.43 11.90
N GLU A 84 -10.85 -12.13 12.08
CA GLU A 84 -11.49 -11.10 11.25
C GLU A 84 -11.34 -11.44 9.76
N GLN A 85 -12.43 -11.25 9.02
CA GLN A 85 -12.57 -11.53 7.58
C GLN A 85 -11.29 -11.13 6.80
N PRO A 86 -10.84 -11.94 5.82
CA PRO A 86 -9.70 -11.58 4.99
C PRO A 86 -9.96 -10.21 4.33
N VAL A 87 -9.04 -9.27 4.53
CA VAL A 87 -9.12 -7.96 3.87
C VAL A 87 -9.04 -8.20 2.36
N ILE A 88 -10.12 -7.90 1.65
CA ILE A 88 -10.18 -8.01 0.19
C ILE A 88 -9.20 -6.98 -0.38
N MET A 89 -8.23 -7.46 -1.17
CA MET A 89 -7.23 -6.63 -1.83
C MET A 89 -7.32 -6.85 -3.33
N ILE A 90 -7.02 -5.80 -4.09
CA ILE A 90 -6.85 -5.88 -5.54
C ILE A 90 -5.50 -6.56 -5.84
N THR A 91 -5.53 -7.58 -6.67
CA THR A 91 -4.44 -8.55 -6.81
C THR A 91 -3.62 -8.40 -8.09
N SER A 92 -4.16 -7.71 -9.11
CA SER A 92 -3.45 -7.44 -10.37
C SER A 92 -3.77 -6.06 -10.96
N ALA A 93 -2.94 -5.63 -11.91
CA ALA A 93 -3.15 -4.38 -12.64
C ALA A 93 -4.42 -4.45 -13.48
N GLU A 94 -4.65 -5.58 -14.15
CA GLU A 94 -5.82 -5.86 -14.98
C GLU A 94 -7.09 -5.88 -14.14
N GLU A 95 -7.05 -6.46 -12.93
CA GLU A 95 -8.18 -6.40 -12.00
C GLU A 95 -8.49 -4.96 -11.62
N PHE A 96 -7.48 -4.17 -11.24
CA PHE A 96 -7.67 -2.75 -10.92
C PHE A 96 -8.32 -2.00 -12.08
N ILE A 97 -7.79 -2.17 -13.29
CA ILE A 97 -8.26 -1.50 -14.51
C ILE A 97 -9.72 -1.91 -14.80
N ARG A 98 -10.01 -3.20 -14.77
CA ARG A 98 -11.37 -3.73 -14.99
C ARG A 98 -12.35 -3.15 -13.97
N LEU A 99 -12.00 -3.15 -12.69
CA LEU A 99 -12.84 -2.57 -11.63
C LEU A 99 -13.03 -1.06 -11.83
N ARG A 100 -11.97 -0.35 -12.23
CA ARG A 100 -11.98 1.10 -12.42
C ARG A 100 -12.85 1.55 -13.59
N LEU A 101 -12.88 0.74 -14.65
CA LEU A 101 -13.64 0.99 -15.88
C LEU A 101 -15.01 0.31 -15.91
N SER A 102 -15.39 -0.37 -14.82
CA SER A 102 -16.68 -1.04 -14.73
C SER A 102 -17.81 -0.02 -14.59
N ASP A 103 -18.91 -0.26 -15.32
CA ASP A 103 -20.17 0.46 -15.14
C ASP A 103 -20.90 0.05 -13.85
N ASP A 104 -20.47 -1.05 -13.22
CA ASP A 104 -20.96 -1.46 -11.90
C ASP A 104 -20.38 -0.55 -10.81
N LEU A 105 -21.26 0.20 -10.14
CA LEU A 105 -20.89 1.15 -9.09
C LEU A 105 -20.18 0.48 -7.90
N ALA A 106 -20.51 -0.77 -7.58
CA ALA A 106 -19.85 -1.51 -6.49
C ALA A 106 -18.41 -1.85 -6.88
N GLU A 107 -18.18 -2.33 -8.11
CA GLU A 107 -16.83 -2.60 -8.62
C GLU A 107 -15.98 -1.34 -8.71
N TYR A 108 -16.56 -0.26 -9.26
CA TYR A 108 -15.91 1.05 -9.29
C TYR A 108 -15.54 1.53 -7.88
N SER A 109 -16.43 1.36 -6.91
CA SER A 109 -16.19 1.74 -5.51
C SER A 109 -15.05 0.92 -4.87
N ARG A 110 -14.97 -0.38 -5.20
CA ARG A 110 -13.87 -1.25 -4.75
C ARG A 110 -12.53 -0.74 -5.25
N SER A 111 -12.40 -0.37 -6.53
CA SER A 111 -11.16 0.16 -7.11
C SER A 111 -10.58 1.36 -6.35
N ALA A 112 -11.44 2.18 -5.73
CA ALA A 112 -11.04 3.40 -5.03
C ALA A 112 -10.73 3.20 -3.53
N SER A 113 -11.18 2.08 -2.94
CA SER A 113 -11.22 1.88 -1.49
C SER A 113 -10.44 0.65 -1.01
N GLU A 114 -10.33 -0.40 -1.82
CA GLU A 114 -9.55 -1.59 -1.48
C GLU A 114 -8.05 -1.31 -1.63
N PRO A 115 -7.20 -1.85 -0.74
CA PRO A 115 -5.77 -1.83 -0.93
C PRO A 115 -5.36 -2.76 -2.08
N ALA A 116 -4.31 -2.39 -2.81
CA ALA A 116 -3.61 -3.30 -3.71
C ALA A 116 -2.17 -3.49 -3.22
N ALA A 117 -1.58 -4.63 -3.57
CA ALA A 117 -0.18 -4.87 -3.30
C ALA A 117 0.72 -3.84 -4.03
N GLU A 118 1.88 -3.53 -3.48
CA GLU A 118 2.74 -2.47 -4.02
C GLU A 118 3.20 -2.75 -5.47
N ASN A 119 3.44 -4.02 -5.80
CA ASN A 119 3.78 -4.44 -7.17
C ASN A 119 2.66 -4.13 -8.16
N VAL A 120 1.38 -4.26 -7.77
CA VAL A 120 0.23 -3.91 -8.62
C VAL A 120 0.29 -2.44 -9.03
N TRP A 121 0.52 -1.53 -8.07
CA TRP A 121 0.66 -0.10 -8.36
C TRP A 121 1.85 0.18 -9.26
N ARG A 122 2.97 -0.52 -9.07
CA ARG A 122 4.17 -0.36 -9.90
C ARG A 122 3.94 -0.80 -11.34
N THR A 123 3.26 -1.91 -11.55
CA THR A 123 2.87 -2.39 -12.88
C THR A 123 1.94 -1.38 -13.56
N ILE A 124 0.91 -0.89 -12.87
CA ILE A 124 0.01 0.14 -13.42
C ILE A 124 0.81 1.40 -13.82
N ILE A 125 1.73 1.86 -12.98
CA ILE A 125 2.52 3.05 -13.30
C ILE A 125 3.42 2.84 -14.52
N ALA A 126 4.03 1.66 -14.65
CA ALA A 126 4.96 1.35 -15.73
C ALA A 126 4.24 1.13 -17.07
N ASP A 127 3.14 0.39 -17.05
CA ASP A 127 2.55 -0.20 -18.27
C ASP A 127 1.25 0.49 -18.68
N HIS A 128 0.64 1.31 -17.81
CA HIS A 128 -0.68 1.92 -17.98
C HIS A 128 -0.70 3.42 -17.62
N PRO A 129 -0.05 4.28 -18.42
CA PRO A 129 0.02 5.72 -18.14
C PRO A 129 -1.34 6.43 -18.05
N GLU A 130 -2.34 5.93 -18.77
CA GLU A 130 -3.73 6.39 -18.71
C GLU A 130 -4.36 6.22 -17.31
N MET A 131 -3.77 5.38 -16.45
CA MET A 131 -4.27 5.09 -15.11
C MET A 131 -3.63 5.93 -14.01
N TRP A 132 -2.58 6.71 -14.29
CA TRP A 132 -1.83 7.43 -13.26
C TRP A 132 -2.70 8.33 -12.37
N ILE A 133 -3.65 9.05 -12.98
CA ILE A 133 -4.55 9.93 -12.24
C ILE A 133 -5.43 9.13 -11.25
N TRP A 134 -5.87 7.94 -11.64
CA TRP A 134 -6.67 7.06 -10.79
C TRP A 134 -5.85 6.49 -9.64
N VAL A 135 -4.59 6.11 -9.91
CA VAL A 135 -3.64 5.71 -8.85
C VAL A 135 -3.43 6.87 -7.87
N ALA A 136 -3.20 8.09 -8.36
CA ALA A 136 -3.01 9.27 -7.53
C ALA A 136 -4.23 9.57 -6.63
N HIS A 137 -5.45 9.34 -7.12
CA HIS A 137 -6.68 9.50 -6.34
C HIS A 137 -6.88 8.42 -5.28
N ASN A 138 -6.37 7.20 -5.49
CA ASN A 138 -6.62 6.07 -4.62
C ASN A 138 -6.13 6.33 -3.17
N LYS A 139 -6.96 6.03 -2.17
CA LYS A 139 -6.71 6.40 -0.75
C LYS A 139 -5.73 5.47 -0.03
N THR A 140 -5.42 4.32 -0.62
CA THR A 140 -4.65 3.23 -0.03
C THR A 140 -3.22 3.12 -0.57
N ILE A 141 -2.86 3.90 -1.60
CA ILE A 141 -1.49 3.86 -2.15
C ILE A 141 -0.43 4.21 -1.09
N PRO A 142 0.69 3.47 -1.04
CA PRO A 142 1.79 3.74 -0.12
C PRO A 142 2.64 4.94 -0.57
N ASP A 143 3.40 5.52 0.37
CA ASP A 143 4.27 6.67 0.12
C ASP A 143 5.29 6.42 -1.01
N SER A 144 5.78 5.18 -1.15
CA SER A 144 6.70 4.79 -2.23
C SER A 144 6.07 4.96 -3.62
N VAL A 145 4.78 4.65 -3.76
CA VAL A 145 4.00 4.83 -4.99
C VAL A 145 3.72 6.32 -5.25
N ILE A 146 3.43 7.11 -4.21
CA ILE A 146 3.29 8.57 -4.35
C ILE A 146 4.58 9.21 -4.87
N ARG A 147 5.73 8.80 -4.32
CA ARG A 147 7.05 9.28 -4.77
C ARG A 147 7.30 8.90 -6.23
N GLN A 148 6.96 7.66 -6.61
CA GLN A 148 7.11 7.21 -7.99
C GLN A 148 6.24 8.03 -8.95
N LEU A 149 4.97 8.26 -8.61
CA LEU A 149 4.08 9.13 -9.39
C LEU A 149 4.63 10.54 -9.56
N PHE A 150 5.19 11.13 -8.50
CA PHE A 150 5.81 12.46 -8.55
C PHE A 150 7.00 12.52 -9.53
N GLN A 151 7.78 11.45 -9.65
CA GLN A 151 8.91 11.40 -10.59
C GLN A 151 8.48 11.41 -12.06
N LEU A 152 7.22 11.08 -12.37
CA LEU A 152 6.70 11.10 -13.75
C LEU A 152 6.52 12.53 -14.27
N ASN A 153 6.49 13.52 -13.38
CA ASN A 153 6.34 14.94 -13.68
C ASN A 153 5.09 15.28 -14.53
N ASP A 154 4.01 14.50 -14.36
CA ASP A 154 2.72 14.78 -14.99
C ASP A 154 1.94 15.85 -14.21
N GLY A 155 1.45 16.87 -14.92
CA GLY A 155 0.78 18.02 -14.29
C GLY A 155 -0.53 17.67 -13.57
N ALA A 156 -1.34 16.77 -14.15
CA ALA A 156 -2.62 16.36 -13.55
C ALA A 156 -2.41 15.51 -12.30
N VAL A 157 -1.43 14.60 -12.36
CA VAL A 157 -0.98 13.81 -11.20
C VAL A 157 -0.43 14.74 -10.11
N ASN A 158 0.47 15.66 -10.45
CA ASN A 158 1.08 16.58 -9.50
C ASN A 158 0.06 17.50 -8.82
N SER A 159 -0.94 18.00 -9.57
CA SER A 159 -2.07 18.76 -9.01
C SER A 159 -2.88 17.93 -8.01
N THR A 160 -3.10 16.64 -8.31
CA THR A 160 -3.77 15.71 -7.41
C THR A 160 -2.95 15.42 -6.15
N LEU A 161 -1.66 15.17 -6.29
CA LEU A 161 -0.75 14.94 -5.17
C LEU A 161 -0.62 16.18 -4.26
N ALA A 162 -0.58 17.38 -4.82
CA ALA A 162 -0.51 18.62 -4.06
C ALA A 162 -1.66 18.75 -3.06
N ARG A 163 -2.87 18.30 -3.43
CA ARG A 163 -4.10 18.38 -2.61
C ARG A 163 -4.33 17.14 -1.73
N LYS A 164 -3.60 16.05 -1.96
CA LYS A 164 -3.80 14.78 -1.25
C LYS A 164 -3.23 14.83 0.17
N ARG A 165 -4.06 14.52 1.18
CA ARG A 165 -3.67 14.59 2.60
C ARG A 165 -2.52 13.65 2.99
N LYS A 166 -2.33 12.54 2.27
CA LYS A 166 -1.28 11.54 2.55
C LYS A 166 0.02 11.81 1.78
N THR A 167 0.12 12.91 1.04
CA THR A 167 1.33 13.21 0.29
C THR A 167 2.51 13.45 1.24
N PRO A 168 3.63 12.74 1.05
CA PRO A 168 4.80 12.89 1.91
C PRO A 168 5.35 14.33 1.89
N PRO A 169 5.91 14.82 3.01
CA PRO A 169 6.46 16.17 3.12
C PRO A 169 7.46 16.57 2.04
N ASP A 170 8.34 15.66 1.64
CA ASP A 170 9.36 15.92 0.61
C ASP A 170 8.75 16.01 -0.81
N VAL A 171 7.69 15.25 -1.09
CA VAL A 171 6.92 15.40 -2.34
C VAL A 171 6.20 16.74 -2.34
N LEU A 172 5.60 17.15 -1.21
CA LEU A 172 5.02 18.50 -1.07
C LEU A 172 6.08 19.60 -1.24
N ALA A 173 7.30 19.39 -0.74
CA ALA A 173 8.41 20.34 -0.91
C ALA A 173 8.82 20.47 -2.38
N GLY A 174 8.81 19.36 -3.13
CA GLY A 174 9.03 19.37 -4.58
C GLY A 174 7.92 20.10 -5.32
N LEU A 175 6.66 19.79 -5.03
CA LEU A 175 5.49 20.43 -5.64
C LEU A 175 5.39 21.93 -5.31
N ALA A 176 5.87 22.36 -4.15
CA ALA A 176 5.94 23.78 -3.78
C ALA A 176 6.89 24.60 -4.67
N LYS A 177 7.78 23.94 -5.42
CA LYS A 177 8.69 24.56 -6.39
C LYS A 177 8.21 24.47 -7.83
N SER A 178 7.00 23.95 -8.05
CA SER A 178 6.40 23.84 -9.38
C SER A 178 6.27 25.21 -10.05
N ASP A 179 6.56 25.28 -11.35
CA ASP A 179 6.32 26.50 -12.14
C ASP A 179 4.82 26.82 -12.24
N ASP A 180 3.96 25.79 -12.20
CA ASP A 180 2.51 25.95 -12.18
C ASP A 180 2.00 26.48 -10.82
N PRO A 181 1.44 27.71 -10.76
CA PRO A 181 0.90 28.29 -9.53
C PRO A 181 -0.31 27.54 -8.97
N ALA A 182 -1.08 26.81 -9.80
CA ALA A 182 -2.20 26.02 -9.33
C ALA A 182 -1.74 24.82 -8.47
N ILE A 183 -0.60 24.21 -8.83
CA ILE A 183 0.03 23.15 -8.02
C ILE A 183 0.54 23.73 -6.70
N ARG A 184 1.24 24.87 -6.73
CA ARG A 184 1.72 25.55 -5.51
C ARG A 184 0.56 25.96 -4.58
N LEU A 185 -0.54 26.46 -5.16
CA LEU A 185 -1.78 26.75 -4.44
C LEU A 185 -2.39 25.48 -3.81
N GLY A 186 -2.33 24.35 -4.51
CA GLY A 186 -2.72 23.04 -3.99
C GLY A 186 -1.93 22.66 -2.74
N VAL A 187 -0.60 22.86 -2.76
CA VAL A 187 0.28 22.64 -1.60
C VAL A 187 -0.08 23.59 -0.46
N ALA A 188 -0.26 24.88 -0.73
CA ALA A 188 -0.66 25.84 0.30
C ALA A 188 -2.00 25.48 0.97
N LYS A 189 -2.99 25.02 0.19
CA LYS A 189 -4.31 24.61 0.70
C LYS A 189 -4.31 23.24 1.40
N ASN A 190 -3.27 22.43 1.22
CA ASN A 190 -3.23 21.11 1.83
C ASN A 190 -3.00 21.22 3.35
N ALA A 191 -3.96 20.68 4.12
CA ALA A 191 -3.95 20.73 5.58
C ALA A 191 -2.76 19.99 6.22
N LYS A 192 -2.08 19.12 5.48
CA LYS A 192 -0.91 18.36 5.94
C LYS A 192 0.42 18.96 5.50
N THR A 193 0.41 20.09 4.79
CA THR A 193 1.64 20.80 4.43
C THR A 193 2.36 21.30 5.69
N PRO A 194 3.64 20.88 5.89
CA PRO A 194 4.48 21.36 6.97
C PRO A 194 4.66 22.88 6.99
N GLY A 195 4.78 23.45 8.19
CA GLY A 195 4.96 24.90 8.38
C GLY A 195 6.18 25.48 7.66
N GLN A 196 7.27 24.73 7.55
CA GLN A 196 8.48 25.17 6.81
C GLN A 196 8.20 25.37 5.31
N ILE A 197 7.38 24.52 4.70
CA ILE A 197 6.98 24.65 3.29
C ILE A 197 6.01 25.82 3.13
N LEU A 198 5.07 26.00 4.07
CA LEU A 198 4.19 27.18 4.09
C LEU A 198 4.98 28.49 4.22
N ALA A 199 6.03 28.51 5.05
CA ALA A 199 6.89 29.68 5.21
C ALA A 199 7.61 30.05 3.91
N ALA A 200 8.06 29.05 3.13
CA ALA A 200 8.61 29.30 1.79
C ALA A 200 7.57 29.89 0.84
N LEU A 201 6.34 29.35 0.83
CA LEU A 201 5.23 29.82 0.00
C LEU A 201 4.64 31.16 0.46
N ALA A 202 4.99 31.67 1.64
CA ALA A 202 4.50 32.97 2.12
C ALA A 202 4.97 34.15 1.23
N ASN A 203 6.08 33.96 0.52
CA ASN A 203 6.65 34.92 -0.42
C ASN A 203 6.43 34.52 -1.89
N ASP A 204 5.49 33.62 -2.18
CA ASP A 204 5.19 33.20 -3.55
C ASP A 204 4.81 34.38 -4.44
N ASP A 205 5.18 34.36 -5.72
CA ASP A 205 4.85 35.42 -6.68
C ASP A 205 3.33 35.59 -6.86
N TRP A 206 2.57 34.49 -6.73
CA TRP A 206 1.11 34.51 -6.89
C TRP A 206 0.38 34.85 -5.60
N SER A 207 -0.48 35.87 -5.67
CA SER A 207 -1.19 36.41 -4.51
C SER A 207 -2.10 35.39 -3.82
N GLU A 208 -2.75 34.53 -4.59
CA GLU A 208 -3.68 33.49 -4.16
C GLU A 208 -2.96 32.44 -3.31
N VAL A 209 -1.70 32.14 -3.64
CA VAL A 209 -0.85 31.24 -2.87
C VAL A 209 -0.54 31.88 -1.52
N ARG A 210 -0.09 33.15 -1.51
CA ARG A 210 0.19 33.90 -0.28
C ARG A 210 -1.05 34.01 0.62
N ILE A 211 -2.22 34.29 0.05
CA ILE A 211 -3.50 34.35 0.78
C ILE A 211 -3.83 32.99 1.42
N ALA A 212 -3.69 31.89 0.67
CA ALA A 212 -3.94 30.56 1.21
C ALA A 212 -2.99 30.21 2.37
N VAL A 213 -1.71 30.58 2.27
CA VAL A 213 -0.73 30.43 3.36
C VAL A 213 -1.15 31.25 4.58
N ALA A 214 -1.49 32.52 4.41
CA ALA A 214 -1.92 33.38 5.51
C ALA A 214 -3.15 32.81 6.24
N GLN A 215 -4.15 32.34 5.50
CA GLN A 215 -5.33 31.67 6.07
C GLN A 215 -4.96 30.41 6.87
N ARG A 216 -4.00 29.61 6.39
CA ARG A 216 -3.52 28.40 7.09
C ARG A 216 -2.80 28.73 8.40
N LEU A 217 -2.00 29.79 8.42
CA LEU A 217 -1.27 30.23 9.61
C LEU A 217 -2.19 30.89 10.65
N LEU A 218 -3.21 31.64 10.20
CA LEU A 218 -4.21 32.27 11.07
C LEU A 218 -5.22 31.27 11.66
N GLY A 219 -5.58 30.23 10.91
CA GLY A 219 -6.56 29.21 11.32
C GLY A 219 -5.98 28.05 12.15
N ALA A 220 -4.67 28.00 12.38
CA ALA A 220 -4.09 27.05 13.32
C ALA A 220 -4.37 27.55 14.76
N PRO A 221 -4.95 26.74 15.66
CA PRO A 221 -5.12 27.17 17.05
C PRO A 221 -3.76 27.57 17.59
N ARG A 222 -3.65 28.81 18.09
CA ARG A 222 -2.47 29.27 18.82
C ARG A 222 -2.29 28.34 20.01
N GLY A 223 -1.39 27.37 19.90
CA GLY A 223 -1.09 26.44 20.97
C GLY A 223 -0.72 27.24 22.22
N GLY A 224 -1.46 27.02 23.29
CA GLY A 224 -1.25 27.66 24.57
C GLY A 224 0.16 27.39 25.08
N GLY A 225 0.94 28.46 25.22
CA GLY A 225 2.01 28.51 26.19
C GLY A 225 1.37 28.76 27.55
N ALA A 226 1.31 27.71 28.37
CA ALA A 226 1.05 27.86 29.79
C ALA A 226 2.28 28.53 30.44
N GLN A 227 1.97 29.50 31.29
CA GLN A 227 2.79 29.96 32.41
C GLN A 227 3.05 28.82 33.38
#